data_AF-A0A922MJJ3-F1
#
_entry.id   AF-A0A922MJJ3-F1
#
_cell.length_a   1.000
_cell.length_b   1.000
_cell.length_c   1.000
_cell.angle_alpha   90.00
_cell.angle_beta   90.00
_cell.angle_gamma   90.00
#
_symmetry.space_group_name_H-M   'P 1'
#
loop_
_entity.id
_entity.type
_entity.pdbx_description
1 polymer ?
#
loop_
_entity_poly.entity_id
_entity_poly.type
_entity_poly.pdbx_seq_one_letter_code
_entity_poly.pdbx_strand_id
1 'polypeptide(L)'
;MRIPGDAAVPKSKKVLDTFMTPNYIPVEEKHGSYWKKSAAQTLKAKLAEKPNTNKAKNGILFIGDGMSLATVMAARTFSGQLDQGLGEESVLNFETFPVSGLARTYCLDAQVPDSACTATSYLTGVKTKYGVIGLDGNVTRGSCYSQLHEPNWAESIGQWALDQGLDVGIVTTTRVTHASPAGMYAHSSERNWESDADVPEECLAAGCRDIAYQLVTSSPGRHFKVIMGGGRREFLPNTTNILGSKGRRLDGVDLTELWHVDKLNKNATHQYVTDRLELLKVFNSDDLPEYLLGLFRDDHMEYHLKAQNQPSLEEMVEVAIKMLSRSSKGYFLFVEGGRIDHAHHESLAHLALDETVEYSKAVKKARSLTSEEDTLIVVSADHAHTMTVAGYPSRGNDILGVVDTANGMDGKPYTTISYANGKAQGSGLHLSELGAFGFGDSRRGGCGCVCIRTLAASLHCQLRAEPSPTFNGLRHVYLRRPAWKLWTRNPQIHRQWCHHLS
;
A
#
# COMPACT_ATOMS: atom_id res chain seq x y z
N MET A 1 -23.67 -6.40 -57.44
CA MET A 1 -23.78 -7.01 -56.09
C MET A 1 -22.82 -6.29 -55.16
N ARG A 2 -23.33 -5.40 -54.31
CA ARG A 2 -22.61 -4.83 -53.16
C ARG A 2 -23.25 -5.42 -51.91
N ILE A 3 -22.43 -5.99 -51.04
CA ILE A 3 -22.85 -6.56 -49.76
C ILE A 3 -23.11 -5.37 -48.79
N PRO A 4 -24.29 -5.24 -48.17
CA PRO A 4 -24.57 -4.17 -47.22
C PRO A 4 -23.75 -4.32 -45.94
N GLY A 5 -23.28 -3.19 -45.41
CA GLY A 5 -22.39 -3.10 -44.27
C GLY A 5 -22.98 -3.57 -42.95
N ASP A 6 -22.08 -4.06 -42.10
CA ASP A 6 -22.32 -4.29 -40.68
C ASP A 6 -22.70 -2.97 -40.01
N ALA A 7 -23.98 -2.85 -39.66
CA ALA A 7 -24.43 -1.83 -38.74
C ALA A 7 -23.73 -2.08 -37.39
N ALA A 8 -22.90 -1.12 -36.97
CA ALA A 8 -22.26 -1.14 -35.67
C ALA A 8 -23.34 -1.33 -34.58
N VAL A 9 -23.23 -2.41 -33.81
CA VAL A 9 -24.02 -2.63 -32.60
C VAL A 9 -23.80 -1.40 -31.70
N PRO A 10 -24.87 -0.70 -31.27
CA PRO A 10 -24.72 0.42 -30.34
C PRO A 10 -24.05 -0.09 -29.07
N LYS A 11 -22.87 0.43 -28.75
CA LYS A 11 -22.24 0.21 -27.44
C LYS A 11 -23.21 0.69 -26.35
N SER A 12 -23.42 -0.10 -25.31
CA SER A 12 -24.22 0.30 -24.15
C SER A 12 -23.70 1.64 -23.60
N LYS A 13 -24.62 2.56 -23.28
CA LYS A 13 -24.29 3.85 -22.68
C LYS A 13 -23.59 3.61 -21.33
N LYS A 14 -22.53 4.37 -21.03
CA LYS A 14 -21.76 4.24 -19.79
C LYS A 14 -22.68 4.45 -18.56
N VAL A 15 -22.37 3.82 -17.43
CA VAL A 15 -23.02 4.12 -16.14
C VAL A 15 -22.73 5.54 -15.68
N LEU A 16 -21.53 6.07 -15.97
CA LEU A 16 -21.22 7.50 -15.82
C LEU A 16 -22.04 8.43 -16.75
N ASP A 17 -22.69 7.87 -17.79
CA ASP A 17 -23.51 8.59 -18.77
C ASP A 17 -25.00 8.16 -18.74
N THR A 18 -25.41 7.33 -17.77
CA THR A 18 -26.81 6.92 -17.60
C THR A 18 -27.33 7.43 -16.27
N PHE A 19 -28.45 8.16 -16.33
CA PHE A 19 -29.27 8.43 -15.16
C PHE A 19 -29.80 7.10 -14.64
N MET A 20 -29.02 6.38 -13.83
CA MET A 20 -29.59 5.37 -12.95
C MET A 20 -30.59 6.11 -12.06
N THR A 21 -31.84 5.65 -12.04
CA THR A 21 -32.78 6.16 -11.06
C THR A 21 -32.20 5.82 -9.68
N PRO A 22 -32.01 6.79 -8.77
CA PRO A 22 -31.35 6.57 -7.48
C PRO A 22 -32.08 5.63 -6.50
N ASN A 23 -32.87 4.68 -6.99
CA ASN A 23 -33.64 3.71 -6.22
C ASN A 23 -33.78 2.38 -6.98
N TYR A 24 -32.92 2.11 -7.97
CA TYR A 24 -32.95 0.85 -8.67
C TYR A 24 -32.47 -0.29 -7.76
N ILE A 25 -33.38 -1.21 -7.46
CA ILE A 25 -33.08 -2.45 -6.76
C ILE A 25 -33.30 -3.59 -7.76
N PRO A 26 -32.29 -4.44 -8.03
CA PRO A 26 -32.45 -5.63 -8.86
C PRO A 26 -33.65 -6.47 -8.40
N VAL A 27 -34.44 -6.98 -9.34
CA VAL A 27 -35.74 -7.61 -9.02
C VAL A 27 -35.56 -8.81 -8.09
N GLU A 28 -34.54 -9.61 -8.34
CA GLU A 28 -34.14 -10.76 -7.55
C GLU A 28 -33.76 -10.38 -6.11
N GLU A 29 -33.06 -9.27 -5.91
CA GLU A 29 -32.61 -8.80 -4.59
C GLU A 29 -33.77 -8.32 -3.71
N LYS A 30 -34.92 -7.96 -4.30
CA LYS A 30 -36.14 -7.62 -3.54
C LYS A 30 -36.71 -8.82 -2.78
N HIS A 31 -36.35 -10.04 -3.17
CA HIS A 31 -36.88 -11.26 -2.59
C HIS A 31 -35.91 -11.85 -1.57
N GLY A 32 -36.37 -12.10 -0.35
CA GLY A 32 -35.57 -12.75 0.70
C GLY A 32 -35.00 -14.12 0.31
N SER A 33 -35.58 -14.79 -0.69
CA SER A 33 -35.06 -16.05 -1.25
C SER A 33 -33.69 -15.88 -1.91
N TYR A 34 -33.42 -14.74 -2.56
CA TYR A 34 -32.12 -14.44 -3.16
C TYR A 34 -31.01 -14.44 -2.08
N TRP A 35 -31.22 -13.67 -1.01
CA TRP A 35 -30.27 -13.55 0.09
C TRP A 35 -30.06 -14.87 0.84
N LYS A 36 -31.14 -15.62 1.10
CA LYS A 36 -31.05 -16.96 1.71
C LYS A 36 -30.30 -17.94 0.82
N LYS A 37 -30.49 -17.89 -0.50
CA LYS A 37 -29.77 -18.73 -1.46
C LYS A 37 -28.27 -18.39 -1.47
N SER A 38 -27.93 -17.10 -1.55
CA SER A 38 -26.55 -16.64 -1.47
C SER A 38 -25.87 -17.09 -0.17
N ALA A 39 -26.49 -16.88 0.98
CA ALA A 39 -25.98 -17.32 2.28
C ALA A 39 -25.79 -18.85 2.36
N ALA A 40 -26.77 -19.62 1.87
CA ALA A 40 -26.67 -21.08 1.86
C ALA A 40 -25.55 -21.59 0.95
N GLN A 41 -25.33 -20.93 -0.20
CA GLN A 41 -24.22 -21.25 -1.10
C GLN A 41 -22.86 -20.95 -0.45
N THR A 42 -22.71 -19.78 0.17
CA THR A 42 -21.49 -19.40 0.90
C THR A 42 -21.20 -20.35 2.05
N LEU A 43 -22.21 -20.70 2.86
CA LEU A 43 -22.06 -21.66 3.96
C LEU A 43 -21.65 -23.03 3.43
N LYS A 44 -22.28 -23.51 2.35
CA LYS A 44 -21.92 -24.78 1.72
C LYS A 44 -20.48 -24.78 1.19
N ALA A 45 -20.05 -23.68 0.55
CA ALA A 45 -18.68 -23.53 0.08
C ALA A 45 -17.67 -23.56 1.24
N LYS A 46 -17.94 -22.82 2.32
CA LYS A 46 -17.08 -22.78 3.52
C LYS A 46 -17.00 -24.12 4.25
N LEU A 47 -18.10 -24.86 4.35
CA LEU A 47 -18.10 -26.20 4.94
C LEU A 47 -17.36 -27.24 4.09
N ALA A 48 -17.23 -27.01 2.78
CA ALA A 48 -16.49 -27.86 1.86
C ALA A 48 -14.99 -27.51 1.79
N GLU A 49 -14.60 -26.34 2.29
CA GLU A 49 -13.22 -25.85 2.28
C GLU A 49 -12.33 -26.73 3.16
N LYS A 50 -11.16 -27.12 2.63
CA LYS A 50 -10.16 -27.89 3.37
C LYS A 50 -8.94 -27.02 3.58
N PRO A 51 -8.44 -26.86 4.82
CA PRO A 51 -7.20 -26.13 5.05
C PRO A 51 -6.06 -26.77 4.26
N ASN A 52 -5.36 -25.99 3.44
CA ASN A 52 -4.10 -26.43 2.88
C ASN A 52 -3.06 -26.50 4.02
N THR A 53 -2.51 -27.70 4.25
CA THR A 53 -1.48 -27.96 5.28
C THR A 53 -0.12 -28.28 4.66
N ASN A 54 0.01 -28.15 3.35
CA ASN A 54 1.26 -28.31 2.62
C ASN A 54 2.25 -27.21 3.02
N LYS A 55 3.55 -27.49 2.87
CA LYS A 55 4.57 -26.46 2.97
C LYS A 55 4.56 -25.61 1.70
N ALA A 56 4.38 -24.30 1.85
CA ALA A 56 4.49 -23.37 0.74
C ALA A 56 5.91 -23.41 0.15
N LYS A 57 5.98 -23.66 -1.16
CA LYS A 57 7.19 -23.52 -1.98
C LYS A 57 7.44 -22.05 -2.31
N ASN A 58 6.37 -21.31 -2.61
CA ASN A 58 6.43 -19.89 -2.97
C ASN A 58 5.67 -19.04 -1.95
N GLY A 59 6.18 -17.86 -1.65
CA GLY A 59 5.50 -16.84 -0.85
C GLY A 59 5.35 -15.55 -1.63
N ILE A 60 4.17 -14.95 -1.65
CA ILE A 60 3.93 -13.63 -2.23
C ILE A 60 3.22 -12.76 -1.20
N LEU A 61 3.84 -11.64 -0.82
CA LEU A 61 3.26 -10.66 0.07
C LEU A 61 2.89 -9.41 -0.73
N PHE A 62 1.60 -9.11 -0.78
CA PHE A 62 1.05 -7.89 -1.33
C PHE A 62 0.73 -6.90 -0.22
N ILE A 63 1.26 -5.68 -0.32
CA ILE A 63 0.95 -4.55 0.57
C ILE A 63 0.33 -3.42 -0.25
N GLY A 64 -0.90 -3.03 0.10
CA GLY A 64 -1.49 -1.77 -0.32
C GLY A 64 -1.13 -0.70 0.71
N ASP A 65 -0.13 0.14 0.40
CA ASP A 65 0.33 1.18 1.34
C ASP A 65 -0.83 2.14 1.64
N GLY A 66 -1.15 2.34 2.93
CA GLY A 66 -2.26 3.19 3.34
C GLY A 66 -3.67 2.67 3.00
N MET A 67 -3.81 1.42 2.53
CA MET A 67 -5.08 0.83 2.07
C MET A 67 -6.00 0.44 3.25
N SER A 68 -6.68 1.43 3.81
CA SER A 68 -7.65 1.25 4.91
C SER A 68 -8.85 0.37 4.51
N LEU A 69 -9.60 -0.14 5.49
CA LEU A 69 -10.87 -0.84 5.21
C LEU A 69 -11.90 0.06 4.49
N ALA A 70 -11.88 1.36 4.75
CA ALA A 70 -12.69 2.32 4.01
C ALA A 70 -12.23 2.42 2.54
N THR A 71 -10.91 2.37 2.30
CA THR A 71 -10.32 2.33 0.95
C THR A 71 -10.76 1.06 0.21
N VAL A 72 -10.70 -0.10 0.86
CA VAL A 72 -11.17 -1.37 0.29
C VAL A 72 -12.65 -1.31 -0.10
N MET A 73 -13.50 -0.80 0.80
CA MET A 73 -14.93 -0.64 0.53
C MET A 73 -15.19 0.31 -0.64
N ALA A 74 -14.58 1.50 -0.65
CA ALA A 74 -14.78 2.46 -1.73
C ALA A 74 -14.24 1.94 -3.07
N ALA A 75 -13.08 1.26 -3.05
CA ALA A 75 -12.46 0.71 -4.26
C ALA A 75 -13.27 -0.46 -4.85
N ARG A 76 -13.91 -1.29 -4.02
CA ARG A 76 -14.82 -2.34 -4.52
C ARG A 76 -15.99 -1.72 -5.30
N THR A 77 -16.57 -0.66 -4.75
CA THR A 77 -17.74 0.01 -5.32
C THR A 77 -17.33 0.71 -6.61
N PHE A 78 -16.21 1.43 -6.58
CA PHE A 78 -15.60 2.05 -7.74
C PHE A 78 -15.32 1.03 -8.86
N SER A 79 -14.72 -0.12 -8.52
CA SER A 79 -14.44 -1.19 -9.49
C SER A 79 -15.72 -1.69 -10.17
N GLY A 80 -16.78 -1.96 -9.41
CA GLY A 80 -18.03 -2.42 -9.99
C GLY A 80 -18.73 -1.36 -10.84
N GLN A 81 -18.61 -0.08 -10.47
CA GLN A 81 -19.13 1.04 -11.25
C GLN A 81 -18.37 1.23 -12.58
N LEU A 82 -17.05 1.00 -12.59
CA LEU A 82 -16.26 0.96 -13.83
C LEU A 82 -16.75 -0.16 -14.78
N ASP A 83 -17.18 -1.28 -14.22
CA ASP A 83 -17.75 -2.42 -14.96
C ASP A 83 -19.24 -2.25 -15.32
N GLN A 84 -19.78 -1.04 -15.17
CA GLN A 84 -21.19 -0.71 -15.46
C GLN A 84 -22.21 -1.42 -14.55
N GLY A 85 -21.78 -1.91 -13.38
CA GLY A 85 -22.64 -2.42 -12.31
C GLY A 85 -23.10 -1.32 -11.36
N LEU A 86 -23.78 -1.72 -10.28
CA LEU A 86 -24.14 -0.80 -9.18
C LEU A 86 -22.92 -0.48 -8.32
N GLY A 87 -22.06 -1.47 -8.11
CA GLY A 87 -20.78 -1.30 -7.45
C GLY A 87 -20.68 -2.09 -6.16
N GLU A 88 -21.65 -1.92 -5.25
CA GLU A 88 -21.53 -2.40 -3.87
C GLU A 88 -21.50 -3.94 -3.74
N GLU A 89 -22.05 -4.65 -4.71
CA GLU A 89 -22.02 -6.11 -4.83
C GLU A 89 -20.69 -6.65 -5.36
N SER A 90 -19.85 -5.79 -5.91
CA SER A 90 -18.58 -6.19 -6.49
C SER A 90 -17.58 -6.60 -5.40
N VAL A 91 -16.63 -7.45 -5.79
CA VAL A 91 -15.59 -7.97 -4.90
C VAL A 91 -14.24 -7.71 -5.52
N LEU A 92 -13.31 -7.17 -4.74
CA LEU A 92 -11.91 -7.13 -5.14
C LEU A 92 -11.34 -8.56 -5.06
N ASN A 93 -10.34 -8.86 -5.90
CA ASN A 93 -9.88 -10.24 -6.07
C ASN A 93 -9.34 -10.85 -4.78
N PHE A 94 -8.72 -10.04 -3.92
CA PHE A 94 -8.20 -10.47 -2.62
C PHE A 94 -9.27 -10.71 -1.56
N GLU A 95 -10.50 -10.21 -1.74
CA GLU A 95 -11.61 -10.45 -0.81
C GLU A 95 -12.22 -11.84 -0.97
N THR A 96 -11.87 -12.53 -2.05
CA THR A 96 -12.24 -13.94 -2.27
C THR A 96 -11.32 -14.90 -1.50
N PHE A 97 -10.31 -14.39 -0.78
CA PHE A 97 -9.37 -15.23 -0.06
C PHE A 97 -10.08 -15.94 1.11
N PRO A 98 -9.66 -17.19 1.43
CA PRO A 98 -10.38 -18.01 2.39
C PRO A 98 -10.31 -17.50 3.83
N VAL A 99 -9.22 -16.79 4.17
CA VAL A 99 -8.87 -16.38 5.53
C VAL A 99 -8.67 -14.87 5.57
N SER A 100 -9.24 -14.23 6.58
CA SER A 100 -9.06 -12.81 6.87
C SER A 100 -8.80 -12.58 8.36
N GLY A 101 -8.16 -11.47 8.68
CA GLY A 101 -7.81 -11.07 10.05
C GLY A 101 -7.54 -9.58 10.15
N LEU A 102 -7.33 -9.09 11.37
CA LEU A 102 -7.01 -7.68 11.65
C LEU A 102 -5.58 -7.56 12.18
N ALA A 103 -4.83 -6.58 11.67
CA ALA A 103 -3.47 -6.26 12.11
C ALA A 103 -3.45 -5.00 12.98
N ARG A 104 -2.63 -5.00 14.04
CA ARG A 104 -2.41 -3.83 14.92
C ARG A 104 -1.12 -3.12 14.52
N THR A 105 -1.23 -1.91 13.97
CA THR A 105 -0.15 -1.29 13.18
C THR A 105 0.75 -0.31 13.93
N TYR A 106 0.46 0.06 15.18
CA TYR A 106 1.24 1.02 15.97
C TYR A 106 2.77 0.77 15.95
N CYS A 107 3.60 1.82 15.83
CA CYS A 107 5.05 1.75 16.09
C CYS A 107 5.31 1.70 17.61
N LEU A 108 6.54 1.42 18.03
CA LEU A 108 6.89 1.44 19.46
C LEU A 108 6.71 2.82 20.13
N ASP A 109 6.86 3.89 19.36
CA ASP A 109 6.81 5.29 19.81
C ASP A 109 5.70 6.12 19.12
N ALA A 110 4.85 5.50 18.31
CA ALA A 110 3.78 6.19 17.59
C ALA A 110 2.48 5.35 17.53
N GLN A 111 1.36 5.95 17.91
CA GLN A 111 0.04 5.31 17.83
C GLN A 111 -0.43 5.14 16.39
N VAL A 112 -0.24 6.19 15.58
CA VAL A 112 -0.40 6.15 14.12
C VAL A 112 0.99 5.93 13.54
N PRO A 113 1.24 4.80 12.87
CA PRO A 113 2.57 4.49 12.36
C PRO A 113 2.90 5.24 11.07
N ASP A 114 4.14 5.11 10.62
CA ASP A 114 4.53 5.33 9.22
C ASP A 114 4.90 4.01 8.53
N SER A 115 5.08 4.08 7.20
CA SER A 115 5.44 2.91 6.38
C SER A 115 6.77 2.26 6.77
N ALA A 116 7.73 2.96 7.39
CA ALA A 116 9.02 2.37 7.74
C ALA A 116 8.92 1.41 8.93
N CYS A 117 8.28 1.84 10.02
CA CYS A 117 8.17 1.00 11.21
C CYS A 117 7.27 -0.22 10.95
N THR A 118 6.24 -0.07 10.10
CA THR A 118 5.35 -1.15 9.68
C THR A 118 6.05 -2.10 8.73
N ALA A 119 6.83 -1.61 7.76
CA ALA A 119 7.66 -2.45 6.89
C ALA A 119 8.61 -3.33 7.68
N THR A 120 9.30 -2.76 8.68
CA THR A 120 10.11 -3.55 9.60
C THR A 120 9.24 -4.62 10.29
N SER A 121 8.06 -4.25 10.78
CA SER A 121 7.16 -5.20 11.48
C SER A 121 6.72 -6.37 10.61
N TYR A 122 6.23 -6.14 9.39
CA TYR A 122 5.66 -7.19 8.54
C TYR A 122 6.71 -7.95 7.70
N LEU A 123 7.93 -7.41 7.54
CA LEU A 123 9.01 -8.07 6.79
C LEU A 123 10.06 -8.73 7.68
N THR A 124 10.29 -8.26 8.91
CA THR A 124 11.28 -8.85 9.84
C THR A 124 10.63 -9.54 11.04
N GLY A 125 9.33 -9.28 11.29
CA GLY A 125 8.63 -9.77 12.47
C GLY A 125 8.92 -8.97 13.75
N VAL A 126 9.65 -7.85 13.66
CA VAL A 126 10.04 -7.00 14.79
C VAL A 126 9.41 -5.62 14.67
N LYS A 127 8.70 -5.16 15.70
CA LYS A 127 8.24 -3.76 15.78
C LYS A 127 9.39 -2.83 16.12
N THR A 128 9.39 -1.65 15.50
CA THR A 128 10.40 -0.61 15.75
C THR A 128 9.78 0.78 15.88
N LYS A 129 10.63 1.82 15.93
CA LYS A 129 10.28 3.23 16.03
C LYS A 129 9.88 3.82 14.68
N TYR A 130 9.09 4.90 14.73
CA TYR A 130 8.67 5.67 13.58
C TYR A 130 9.87 6.11 12.72
N GLY A 131 9.79 5.93 11.41
CA GLY A 131 10.82 6.35 10.44
C GLY A 131 12.05 5.46 10.37
N VAL A 132 12.04 4.29 11.03
CA VAL A 132 13.17 3.35 11.08
C VAL A 132 12.89 2.09 10.27
N ILE A 133 13.89 1.60 9.52
CA ILE A 133 13.79 0.46 8.62
C ILE A 133 14.79 -0.62 9.04
N GLY A 134 14.31 -1.85 9.25
CA GLY A 134 15.15 -3.03 9.47
C GLY A 134 15.92 -3.05 10.78
N LEU A 135 15.67 -2.11 11.70
CA LEU A 135 16.34 -2.05 13.00
C LEU A 135 15.33 -2.25 14.13
N ASP A 136 15.77 -2.82 15.25
CA ASP A 136 14.96 -3.04 16.44
C ASP A 136 14.64 -1.73 17.20
N GLY A 137 13.91 -1.84 18.32
CA GLY A 137 13.51 -0.69 19.13
C GLY A 137 14.63 0.05 19.89
N ASN A 138 15.86 -0.48 19.95
CA ASN A 138 16.98 0.16 20.64
C ASN A 138 17.56 1.32 19.82
N VAL A 139 17.32 1.33 18.51
CA VAL A 139 17.75 2.38 17.59
C VAL A 139 17.34 3.79 18.04
N THR A 140 18.24 4.77 17.88
CA THR A 140 17.87 6.19 17.88
C THR A 140 17.70 6.63 16.43
N ARG A 141 16.53 7.18 16.08
CA ARG A 141 16.24 7.64 14.71
C ARG A 141 17.27 8.69 14.27
N GLY A 142 17.80 8.54 13.05
CA GLY A 142 18.83 9.42 12.47
C GLY A 142 20.24 9.24 13.04
N SER A 143 20.49 8.21 13.85
CA SER A 143 21.80 7.95 14.44
C SER A 143 22.60 6.94 13.61
N CYS A 144 23.71 7.38 13.01
CA CYS A 144 24.65 6.47 12.35
C CYS A 144 25.17 5.37 13.27
N TYR A 145 25.52 5.71 14.51
CA TYR A 145 25.98 4.73 15.50
C TYR A 145 24.95 3.64 15.76
N SER A 146 23.66 4.00 15.84
CA SER A 146 22.59 3.03 16.05
C SER A 146 22.37 2.16 14.82
N GLN A 147 22.50 2.74 13.61
CA GLN A 147 22.41 2.02 12.35
C GLN A 147 23.56 1.04 12.15
N LEU A 148 24.79 1.42 12.51
CA LEU A 148 25.98 0.58 12.35
C LEU A 148 26.12 -0.49 13.43
N HIS A 149 25.30 -0.44 14.48
CA HIS A 149 25.31 -1.44 15.53
C HIS A 149 24.53 -2.69 15.10
N GLU A 150 25.22 -3.67 14.51
CA GLU A 150 24.65 -4.93 14.01
C GLU A 150 23.70 -5.66 14.98
N PRO A 151 23.89 -5.66 16.31
CA PRO A 151 22.91 -6.24 17.23
C PRO A 151 21.50 -5.61 17.17
N ASN A 152 21.36 -4.40 16.62
CA ASN A 152 20.06 -3.79 16.38
C ASN A 152 19.41 -4.28 15.08
N TRP A 153 20.11 -5.03 14.22
CA TRP A 153 19.62 -5.40 12.89
C TRP A 153 18.57 -6.50 13.00
N ALA A 154 17.42 -6.26 12.38
CA ALA A 154 16.37 -7.24 12.21
C ALA A 154 16.45 -7.78 10.77
N GLU A 155 16.72 -9.07 10.64
CA GLU A 155 16.74 -9.74 9.33
C GLU A 155 15.34 -9.83 8.74
N SER A 156 15.23 -9.59 7.44
CA SER A 156 13.96 -9.69 6.73
C SER A 156 13.67 -11.12 6.28
N ILE A 157 12.41 -11.39 5.97
CA ILE A 157 11.98 -12.61 5.28
C ILE A 157 12.66 -12.78 3.91
N GLY A 158 13.13 -11.69 3.30
CA GLY A 158 13.98 -11.74 2.10
C GLY A 158 15.33 -12.40 2.38
N GLN A 159 15.99 -12.04 3.48
CA GLN A 159 17.21 -12.71 3.92
C GLN A 159 16.92 -14.19 4.25
N TRP A 160 15.87 -14.47 5.03
CA TRP A 160 15.51 -15.85 5.38
C TRP A 160 15.16 -16.71 4.15
N ALA A 161 14.54 -16.15 3.12
CA ALA A 161 14.26 -16.85 1.87
C ALA A 161 15.57 -17.21 1.14
N LEU A 162 16.52 -16.26 1.02
CA LEU A 162 17.83 -16.52 0.43
C LEU A 162 18.62 -17.58 1.20
N ASP A 163 18.57 -17.57 2.53
CA ASP A 163 19.24 -18.56 3.39
C ASP A 163 18.69 -19.98 3.17
N GLN A 164 17.44 -20.08 2.74
CA GLN A 164 16.79 -21.35 2.34
C GLN A 164 17.00 -21.69 0.86
N GLY A 165 17.73 -20.85 0.11
CA GLY A 165 18.02 -21.03 -1.31
C GLY A 165 16.85 -20.68 -2.24
N LEU A 166 15.87 -19.92 -1.76
CA LEU A 166 14.78 -19.40 -2.59
C LEU A 166 15.25 -18.16 -3.35
N ASP A 167 14.68 -17.92 -4.53
CA ASP A 167 14.87 -16.65 -5.23
C ASP A 167 14.00 -15.57 -4.59
N VAL A 168 14.46 -14.31 -4.63
CA VAL A 168 13.74 -13.19 -4.02
C VAL A 168 13.57 -12.06 -5.02
N GLY A 169 12.40 -11.40 -4.99
CA GLY A 169 12.15 -10.20 -5.77
C GLY A 169 11.29 -9.16 -5.07
N ILE A 170 11.41 -7.92 -5.53
CA ILE A 170 10.59 -6.77 -5.10
C ILE A 170 9.95 -6.09 -6.32
N VAL A 171 8.67 -5.77 -6.21
CA VAL A 171 7.89 -5.02 -7.20
C VAL A 171 7.11 -3.93 -6.47
N THR A 172 7.22 -2.69 -6.90
CA THR A 172 6.49 -1.57 -6.29
C THR A 172 6.16 -0.48 -7.31
N THR A 173 5.11 0.30 -7.07
CA THR A 173 4.84 1.56 -7.79
C THR A 173 5.55 2.78 -7.18
N THR A 174 6.30 2.62 -6.08
CA THR A 174 7.11 3.69 -5.47
C THR A 174 8.54 3.68 -6.00
N ARG A 175 9.42 4.48 -5.38
CA ARG A 175 10.86 4.26 -5.53
C ARG A 175 11.21 2.91 -4.89
N VAL A 176 12.09 2.12 -5.49
CA VAL A 176 12.55 0.85 -4.88
C VAL A 176 13.33 1.05 -3.57
N THR A 177 13.70 2.29 -3.27
CA THR A 177 14.34 2.80 -2.04
C THR A 177 13.34 3.34 -1.01
N HIS A 178 12.04 3.39 -1.35
CA HIS A 178 11.01 3.80 -0.42
C HIS A 178 10.93 2.85 0.78
N ALA A 179 10.31 3.30 1.88
CA ALA A 179 10.32 2.58 3.16
C ALA A 179 9.80 1.13 3.07
N SER A 180 8.66 0.92 2.40
CA SER A 180 8.02 -0.38 2.24
C SER A 180 8.92 -1.43 1.55
N PRO A 181 9.45 -1.20 0.32
CA PRO A 181 10.38 -2.14 -0.31
C PRO A 181 11.72 -2.18 0.41
N ALA A 182 12.19 -1.07 1.01
CA ALA A 182 13.44 -1.04 1.76
C ALA A 182 13.44 -1.98 2.98
N GLY A 183 12.29 -2.22 3.61
CA GLY A 183 12.20 -3.21 4.70
C GLY A 183 12.55 -4.65 4.29
N MET A 184 12.61 -4.94 2.98
CA MET A 184 13.10 -6.24 2.49
C MET A 184 14.61 -6.38 2.58
N TYR A 185 15.38 -5.29 2.63
CA TYR A 185 16.84 -5.37 2.45
C TYR A 185 17.68 -4.38 3.23
N ALA A 186 17.12 -3.27 3.70
CA ALA A 186 17.89 -2.17 4.27
C ALA A 186 17.84 -2.17 5.80
N HIS A 187 18.94 -1.71 6.38
CA HIS A 187 19.09 -1.36 7.79
C HIS A 187 19.36 0.14 7.83
N SER A 188 18.32 0.95 8.06
CA SER A 188 18.42 2.41 8.09
C SER A 188 17.75 3.01 9.33
N SER A 189 18.47 3.87 10.03
CA SER A 189 17.93 4.62 11.17
C SER A 189 17.04 5.80 10.76
N GLU A 190 16.99 6.13 9.47
CA GLU A 190 16.15 7.18 8.91
C GLU A 190 15.69 6.79 7.51
N ARG A 191 14.38 6.65 7.32
CA ARG A 191 13.78 6.23 6.04
C ARG A 191 14.09 7.16 4.86
N ASN A 192 14.38 8.43 5.15
CA ASN A 192 14.67 9.42 4.10
C ASN A 192 16.10 9.30 3.53
N TRP A 193 16.96 8.46 4.11
CA TRP A 193 18.33 8.20 3.63
C TRP A 193 18.34 7.32 2.37
N GLU A 194 17.60 7.72 1.34
CA GLU A 194 17.42 6.97 0.10
C GLU A 194 18.67 7.02 -0.79
N SER A 195 19.33 8.19 -0.86
CA SER A 195 20.64 8.39 -1.49
C SER A 195 21.66 8.96 -0.50
N ASP A 196 22.93 8.96 -0.89
CA ASP A 196 24.01 9.58 -0.12
C ASP A 196 23.77 11.09 0.13
N ALA A 197 23.06 11.77 -0.78
CA ALA A 197 22.67 13.17 -0.61
C ALA A 197 21.72 13.43 0.57
N ASP A 198 21.05 12.38 1.05
CA ASP A 198 20.10 12.46 2.16
C ASP A 198 20.75 12.07 3.51
N VAL A 199 21.94 11.46 3.48
CA VAL A 199 22.68 11.01 4.66
C VAL A 199 23.58 12.14 5.18
N PRO A 200 23.55 12.48 6.49
CA PRO A 200 24.47 13.46 7.06
C PRO A 200 25.94 13.09 6.80
N GLU A 201 26.79 14.08 6.56
CA GLU A 201 28.20 13.88 6.21
C GLU A 201 28.94 13.09 7.30
N GLU A 202 28.65 13.36 8.58
CA GLU A 202 29.20 12.62 9.72
C GLU A 202 28.79 11.15 9.73
N CYS A 203 27.60 10.83 9.21
CA CYS A 203 27.10 9.46 9.11
C CYS A 203 27.79 8.72 7.96
N LEU A 204 27.95 9.36 6.80
CA LEU A 204 28.73 8.82 5.67
C LEU A 204 30.18 8.56 6.08
N ALA A 205 30.82 9.52 6.77
CA ALA A 205 32.18 9.40 7.26
C ALA A 205 32.35 8.26 8.30
N ALA A 206 31.32 8.00 9.11
CA ALA A 206 31.29 6.87 10.03
C ALA A 206 31.07 5.51 9.35
N GLY A 207 30.70 5.50 8.06
CA GLY A 207 30.49 4.29 7.27
C GLY A 207 29.03 3.92 7.03
N CYS A 208 28.06 4.75 7.43
CA CYS A 208 26.67 4.54 7.03
C CYS A 208 26.54 4.60 5.51
N ARG A 209 25.68 3.74 4.98
CA ARG A 209 25.34 3.69 3.56
C ARG A 209 23.86 3.97 3.39
N ASP A 210 23.54 4.74 2.35
CA ASP A 210 22.18 5.02 1.93
C ASP A 210 21.47 3.75 1.44
N ILE A 211 20.14 3.81 1.41
CA ILE A 211 19.27 2.66 1.07
C ILE A 211 19.55 2.17 -0.35
N ALA A 212 19.74 3.05 -1.34
CA ALA A 212 20.07 2.64 -2.70
C ALA A 212 21.39 1.87 -2.76
N TYR A 213 22.42 2.35 -2.05
CA TYR A 213 23.71 1.68 -1.97
C TYR A 213 23.59 0.30 -1.30
N GLN A 214 22.81 0.18 -0.21
CA GLN A 214 22.54 -1.09 0.45
C GLN A 214 21.86 -2.10 -0.48
N LEU A 215 20.86 -1.68 -1.27
CA LEU A 215 20.16 -2.54 -2.25
C LEU A 215 21.13 -3.19 -3.24
N VAL A 216 22.11 -2.43 -3.74
CA VAL A 216 23.02 -2.91 -4.80
C VAL A 216 24.21 -3.70 -4.25
N THR A 217 24.72 -3.31 -3.08
CA THR A 217 26.04 -3.78 -2.61
C THR A 217 25.98 -4.76 -1.44
N SER A 218 24.89 -4.76 -0.67
CA SER A 218 24.76 -5.49 0.58
C SER A 218 23.75 -6.64 0.49
N SER A 219 23.88 -7.64 1.37
CA SER A 219 22.86 -8.68 1.53
C SER A 219 21.69 -8.14 2.37
N PRO A 220 20.43 -8.52 2.07
CA PRO A 220 20.00 -9.43 1.00
C PRO A 220 19.84 -8.77 -0.39
N GLY A 221 19.79 -7.44 -0.48
CA GLY A 221 19.41 -6.71 -1.70
C GLY A 221 20.19 -7.10 -2.95
N ARG A 222 21.52 -7.23 -2.86
CA ARG A 222 22.40 -7.56 -4.00
C ARG A 222 22.11 -8.92 -4.65
N HIS A 223 21.37 -9.79 -3.94
CA HIS A 223 21.01 -11.14 -4.35
C HIS A 223 19.59 -11.25 -4.92
N PHE A 224 18.79 -10.18 -4.87
CA PHE A 224 17.44 -10.20 -5.46
C PHE A 224 17.52 -10.41 -6.96
N LYS A 225 16.73 -11.35 -7.47
CA LYS A 225 16.63 -11.69 -8.90
C LYS A 225 15.81 -10.68 -9.67
N VAL A 226 14.84 -10.04 -9.00
CA VAL A 226 13.93 -9.08 -9.62
C VAL A 226 13.80 -7.86 -8.72
N ILE A 227 14.07 -6.67 -9.27
CA ILE A 227 13.87 -5.39 -8.61
C ILE A 227 13.14 -4.49 -9.60
N MET A 228 11.88 -4.14 -9.33
CA MET A 228 11.08 -3.30 -10.23
C MET A 228 10.31 -2.20 -9.51
N GLY A 229 10.39 -0.98 -10.05
CA GLY A 229 9.65 0.19 -9.59
C GLY A 229 10.19 1.49 -10.18
N GLY A 230 10.06 2.59 -9.45
CA GLY A 230 10.69 3.88 -9.75
C GLY A 230 11.99 4.10 -8.97
N GLY A 231 12.44 5.35 -8.88
CA GLY A 231 13.55 5.79 -8.04
C GLY A 231 14.91 5.84 -8.72
N ARG A 232 14.95 5.90 -10.06
CA ARG A 232 16.22 5.97 -10.82
C ARG A 232 17.14 7.08 -10.34
N ARG A 233 16.60 8.22 -9.88
CA ARG A 233 17.41 9.35 -9.42
C ARG A 233 18.29 9.03 -8.21
N GLU A 234 17.90 8.06 -7.38
CA GLU A 234 18.68 7.68 -6.18
C GLU A 234 19.90 6.80 -6.54
N PHE A 235 19.95 6.29 -7.78
CA PHE A 235 21.01 5.42 -8.29
C PHE A 235 22.06 6.15 -9.12
N LEU A 236 21.69 7.29 -9.71
CA LEU A 236 22.53 7.99 -10.69
C LEU A 236 23.32 9.15 -10.05
N PRO A 237 24.53 9.44 -10.53
CA PRO A 237 25.27 10.65 -10.17
C PRO A 237 24.45 11.92 -10.41
N ASN A 238 24.74 12.99 -9.68
CA ASN A 238 24.11 14.32 -9.83
C ASN A 238 24.57 15.05 -11.11
N THR A 239 24.48 14.35 -12.23
CA THR A 239 24.71 14.78 -13.60
C THR A 239 23.53 14.32 -14.46
N THR A 240 23.20 15.08 -15.49
CA THR A 240 22.16 14.65 -16.45
C THR A 240 22.73 13.55 -17.34
N ASN A 241 22.08 12.39 -17.36
CA ASN A 241 22.48 11.28 -18.23
C ASN A 241 21.94 11.45 -19.66
N ILE A 242 22.26 10.51 -20.55
CA ILE A 242 21.82 10.53 -21.95
C ILE A 242 20.29 10.47 -22.14
N LEU A 243 19.57 9.97 -21.13
CA LEU A 243 18.10 9.89 -21.12
C LEU A 243 17.45 11.19 -20.59
N GLY A 244 18.24 12.21 -20.23
CA GLY A 244 17.75 13.44 -19.62
C GLY A 244 17.40 13.31 -18.13
N SER A 245 17.57 12.12 -17.54
CA SER A 245 17.39 11.89 -16.11
C SER A 245 18.53 12.56 -15.34
N LYS A 246 18.18 13.30 -14.29
CA LYS A 246 19.17 13.89 -13.36
C LYS A 246 19.18 13.08 -12.07
N GLY A 247 20.32 12.46 -11.78
CA GLY A 247 20.52 11.75 -10.52
C GLY A 247 20.67 12.69 -9.33
N ARG A 248 20.72 12.11 -8.13
CA ARG A 248 20.89 12.83 -6.86
C ARG A 248 22.21 12.54 -6.17
N ARG A 249 22.94 11.48 -6.58
CA ARG A 249 24.13 11.04 -5.85
C ARG A 249 25.27 12.05 -5.92
N LEU A 250 25.86 12.37 -4.77
CA LEU A 250 26.94 13.35 -4.63
C LEU A 250 28.32 12.68 -4.65
N ASP A 251 28.38 11.38 -4.39
CA ASP A 251 29.59 10.55 -4.44
C ASP A 251 30.10 10.24 -5.86
N GLY A 252 29.36 10.63 -6.90
CA GLY A 252 29.71 10.39 -8.30
C GLY A 252 29.54 8.94 -8.75
N VAL A 253 28.95 8.07 -7.93
CA VAL A 253 28.77 6.65 -8.22
C VAL A 253 27.49 6.42 -9.04
N ASP A 254 27.58 5.59 -10.08
CA ASP A 254 26.42 5.03 -10.76
C ASP A 254 26.12 3.63 -10.22
N LEU A 255 25.07 3.52 -9.42
CA LEU A 255 24.67 2.25 -8.81
C LEU A 255 24.07 1.26 -9.82
N THR A 256 23.55 1.73 -10.95
CA THR A 256 23.09 0.83 -12.03
C THR A 256 24.27 0.13 -12.69
N GLU A 257 25.38 0.85 -12.87
CA GLU A 257 26.64 0.29 -13.36
C GLU A 257 27.30 -0.64 -12.33
N LEU A 258 27.31 -0.26 -11.04
CA LEU A 258 27.82 -1.17 -10.00
C LEU A 258 27.02 -2.49 -9.94
N TRP A 259 25.69 -2.41 -10.11
CA TRP A 259 24.85 -3.59 -10.20
C TRP A 259 25.19 -4.45 -11.42
N HIS A 260 25.38 -3.82 -12.59
CA HIS A 260 25.80 -4.47 -13.84
C HIS A 260 27.13 -5.22 -13.66
N VAL A 261 28.15 -4.54 -13.12
CA VAL A 261 29.47 -5.11 -12.84
C VAL A 261 29.41 -6.26 -11.84
N ASP A 262 28.60 -6.17 -10.78
CA ASP A 262 28.39 -7.28 -9.85
C ASP A 262 27.84 -8.54 -10.56
N LYS A 263 26.91 -8.38 -11.50
CA LYS A 263 26.33 -9.52 -12.22
C LYS A 263 27.30 -10.10 -13.25
N LEU A 264 28.09 -9.26 -13.93
CA LEU A 264 29.19 -9.72 -14.78
C LEU A 264 30.22 -10.54 -13.99
N ASN A 265 30.62 -10.06 -12.80
CA ASN A 265 31.57 -10.78 -11.93
C ASN A 265 31.02 -12.12 -11.44
N LYS A 266 29.69 -12.28 -11.38
CA LYS A 266 29.01 -13.55 -11.07
C LYS A 266 28.81 -14.46 -12.28
N ASN A 267 29.22 -14.01 -13.48
CA ASN A 267 28.93 -14.67 -14.76
C ASN A 267 27.43 -14.96 -14.94
N ALA A 268 26.58 -14.02 -14.51
CA ALA A 268 25.13 -14.17 -14.56
C ALA A 268 24.51 -13.29 -15.65
N THR A 269 23.51 -13.81 -16.36
CA THR A 269 22.76 -13.01 -17.33
C THR A 269 21.88 -11.99 -16.61
N HIS A 270 21.84 -10.77 -17.10
CA HIS A 270 21.12 -9.70 -16.42
C HIS A 270 20.70 -8.60 -17.40
N GLN A 271 19.62 -7.90 -17.08
CA GLN A 271 19.15 -6.76 -17.88
C GLN A 271 18.69 -5.62 -16.97
N TYR A 272 19.00 -4.40 -17.41
CA TYR A 272 18.47 -3.16 -16.85
C TYR A 272 17.47 -2.56 -17.84
N VAL A 273 16.24 -2.34 -17.40
CA VAL A 273 15.14 -1.79 -18.22
C VAL A 273 14.57 -0.52 -17.59
N THR A 274 14.13 0.39 -18.45
CA THR A 274 13.79 1.77 -18.07
C THR A 274 12.39 2.22 -18.50
N ASP A 275 11.71 1.41 -19.32
CA ASP A 275 10.34 1.66 -19.76
C ASP A 275 9.54 0.37 -19.97
N ARG A 276 8.24 0.53 -20.30
CA ARG A 276 7.33 -0.59 -20.55
C ARG A 276 7.75 -1.45 -21.74
N LEU A 277 8.22 -0.84 -22.83
CA LEU A 277 8.56 -1.58 -24.05
C LEU A 277 9.77 -2.48 -23.82
N GLU A 278 10.78 -1.97 -23.12
CA GLU A 278 11.94 -2.75 -22.70
C GLU A 278 11.53 -3.90 -21.78
N LEU A 279 10.68 -3.66 -20.77
CA LEU A 279 10.18 -4.73 -19.91
C LEU A 279 9.42 -5.82 -20.72
N LEU A 280 8.57 -5.42 -21.66
CA LEU A 280 7.84 -6.37 -22.51
C LEU A 280 8.74 -7.12 -23.49
N LYS A 281 9.86 -6.55 -23.93
CA LYS A 281 10.88 -7.29 -24.69
C LYS A 281 11.49 -8.39 -23.84
N VAL A 282 11.81 -8.12 -22.57
CA VAL A 282 12.26 -9.17 -21.63
C VAL A 282 11.19 -10.23 -21.51
N PHE A 283 9.95 -9.83 -21.23
CA PHE A 283 8.83 -10.77 -21.05
C PHE A 283 8.63 -11.70 -22.25
N ASN A 284 8.75 -11.18 -23.47
CA ASN A 284 8.54 -11.95 -24.69
C ASN A 284 9.78 -12.74 -25.16
N SER A 285 10.92 -12.61 -24.48
CA SER A 285 12.12 -13.39 -24.76
C SER A 285 11.98 -14.83 -24.25
N ASP A 286 12.45 -15.79 -25.06
CA ASP A 286 12.64 -17.18 -24.63
C ASP A 286 13.89 -17.34 -23.75
N ASP A 287 14.84 -16.42 -23.87
CA ASP A 287 16.05 -16.34 -23.04
C ASP A 287 15.87 -15.20 -22.03
N LEU A 288 15.29 -15.53 -20.88
CA LEU A 288 15.06 -14.58 -19.81
C LEU A 288 16.34 -14.43 -18.95
N PRO A 289 16.73 -13.21 -18.57
CA PRO A 289 17.91 -13.00 -17.74
C PRO A 289 17.73 -13.59 -16.33
N GLU A 290 18.83 -13.96 -15.68
CA GLU A 290 18.84 -14.37 -14.27
C GLU A 290 18.53 -13.22 -13.32
N TYR A 291 18.93 -11.99 -13.65
CA TYR A 291 18.65 -10.79 -12.86
C TYR A 291 17.99 -9.70 -13.70
N LEU A 292 16.96 -9.05 -13.15
CA LEU A 292 16.28 -7.93 -13.78
C LEU A 292 16.20 -6.75 -12.82
N LEU A 293 16.72 -5.61 -13.27
CA LEU A 293 16.52 -4.31 -12.64
C LEU A 293 15.61 -3.48 -13.56
N GLY A 294 14.45 -3.05 -13.06
CA GLY A 294 13.51 -2.20 -13.77
C GLY A 294 13.27 -0.90 -13.00
N LEU A 295 13.82 0.22 -13.49
CA LEU A 295 13.64 1.54 -12.88
C LEU A 295 12.92 2.46 -13.87
N PHE A 296 11.60 2.52 -13.78
CA PHE A 296 10.74 3.09 -14.84
C PHE A 296 10.56 4.61 -14.76
N ARG A 297 10.90 5.22 -13.62
CA ARG A 297 10.87 6.67 -13.39
C ARG A 297 12.00 7.13 -12.48
N ASP A 298 12.35 8.41 -12.62
CA ASP A 298 13.35 9.09 -11.78
C ASP A 298 12.92 9.11 -10.32
N ASP A 299 11.65 9.39 -10.07
CA ASP A 299 11.00 9.35 -8.76
C ASP A 299 10.09 8.11 -8.66
N HIS A 300 9.05 8.13 -7.82
CA HIS A 300 7.93 7.20 -7.86
C HIS A 300 7.38 7.04 -9.29
N MET A 301 6.78 5.88 -9.58
CA MET A 301 6.02 5.72 -10.81
C MET A 301 4.84 6.70 -10.83
N GLU A 302 4.37 7.04 -12.03
CA GLU A 302 3.16 7.87 -12.15
C GLU A 302 1.95 7.08 -11.63
N TYR A 303 0.90 7.79 -11.21
CA TYR A 303 -0.37 7.12 -10.89
C TYR A 303 -0.87 6.36 -12.12
N HIS A 304 -1.39 5.15 -11.94
CA HIS A 304 -1.87 4.24 -12.97
C HIS A 304 -2.78 4.97 -13.98
N LEU A 305 -3.81 5.69 -13.52
CA LEU A 305 -4.70 6.48 -14.38
C LEU A 305 -3.99 7.52 -15.27
N LYS A 306 -2.83 8.02 -14.84
CA LYS A 306 -2.06 9.07 -15.54
C LYS A 306 -0.85 8.52 -16.30
N ALA A 307 -0.49 7.26 -16.07
CA ALA A 307 0.77 6.71 -16.50
C ALA A 307 0.84 6.56 -18.02
N GLN A 308 1.95 7.02 -18.61
CA GLN A 308 2.28 6.75 -20.02
C GLN A 308 3.64 6.08 -20.13
N ASN A 309 3.79 5.11 -21.05
CA ASN A 309 5.04 4.39 -21.30
C ASN A 309 5.69 3.76 -20.04
N GLN A 310 4.87 3.40 -19.04
CA GLN A 310 5.29 2.66 -17.85
C GLN A 310 4.50 1.36 -17.76
N PRO A 311 5.12 0.27 -17.29
CA PRO A 311 4.39 -0.96 -17.04
C PRO A 311 3.39 -0.76 -15.90
N SER A 312 2.25 -1.44 -15.99
CA SER A 312 1.30 -1.47 -14.88
C SER A 312 1.82 -2.37 -13.73
N LEU A 313 1.21 -2.28 -12.54
CA LEU A 313 1.59 -3.18 -11.44
C LEU A 313 1.28 -4.64 -11.80
N GLU A 314 0.17 -4.89 -12.49
CA GLU A 314 -0.17 -6.20 -13.04
C GLU A 314 0.95 -6.75 -13.96
N GLU A 315 1.44 -5.94 -14.90
CA GLU A 315 2.49 -6.34 -15.84
C GLU A 315 3.82 -6.62 -15.12
N MET A 316 4.20 -5.78 -14.15
CA MET A 316 5.40 -6.02 -13.35
C MET A 316 5.31 -7.31 -12.55
N VAL A 317 4.15 -7.61 -11.94
CA VAL A 317 3.93 -8.87 -11.21
C VAL A 317 4.02 -10.09 -12.13
N GLU A 318 3.44 -10.01 -13.33
CA GLU A 318 3.50 -11.08 -14.31
C GLU A 318 4.94 -11.41 -14.73
N VAL A 319 5.75 -10.38 -15.01
CA VAL A 319 7.17 -10.56 -15.33
C VAL A 319 7.95 -11.13 -14.14
N ALA A 320 7.73 -10.59 -12.93
CA ALA A 320 8.42 -11.04 -11.73
C ALA A 320 8.16 -12.53 -11.45
N ILE A 321 6.90 -12.97 -11.53
CA ILE A 321 6.54 -14.38 -11.32
C ILE A 321 7.12 -15.25 -12.45
N LYS A 322 7.07 -14.81 -13.71
CA LYS A 322 7.69 -15.56 -14.82
C LYS A 322 9.19 -15.76 -14.61
N MET A 323 9.89 -14.76 -14.08
CA MET A 323 11.32 -14.89 -13.77
C MET A 323 11.60 -15.79 -12.57
N LEU A 324 10.91 -15.57 -11.45
CA LEU A 324 11.17 -16.25 -10.18
C LEU A 324 10.70 -17.72 -10.19
N SER A 325 9.65 -18.04 -10.95
CA SER A 325 9.11 -19.40 -11.07
C SER A 325 10.06 -20.40 -11.73
N ARG A 326 11.14 -19.93 -12.37
CA ARG A 326 12.20 -20.80 -12.90
C ARG A 326 12.99 -21.51 -11.80
N SER A 327 12.98 -20.99 -10.57
CA SER A 327 13.63 -21.64 -9.44
C SER A 327 12.90 -22.92 -9.01
N SER A 328 13.63 -24.02 -8.98
CA SER A 328 13.11 -25.29 -8.43
C SER A 328 12.92 -25.25 -6.92
N LYS A 329 13.62 -24.35 -6.21
CA LYS A 329 13.51 -24.16 -4.75
C LYS A 329 12.32 -23.31 -4.33
N GLY A 330 11.73 -22.57 -5.27
CA GLY A 330 10.67 -21.60 -5.01
C GLY A 330 11.21 -20.20 -4.81
N TYR A 331 10.32 -19.28 -4.44
CA TYR A 331 10.65 -17.87 -4.34
C TYR A 331 9.83 -17.12 -3.28
N PHE A 332 10.37 -15.98 -2.86
CA PHE A 332 9.61 -14.96 -2.13
C PHE A 332 9.50 -13.70 -2.97
N LEU A 333 8.28 -13.18 -3.14
CA LEU A 333 8.01 -11.96 -3.89
C LEU A 333 7.26 -10.95 -3.01
N PHE A 334 7.85 -9.77 -2.85
CA PHE A 334 7.17 -8.61 -2.26
C PHE A 334 6.56 -7.75 -3.37
N VAL A 335 5.29 -7.40 -3.23
CA VAL A 335 4.56 -6.55 -4.18
C VAL A 335 3.86 -5.41 -3.43
N GLU A 336 4.03 -4.18 -3.90
CA GLU A 336 3.47 -3.00 -3.25
C GLU A 336 2.64 -2.14 -4.22
N GLY A 337 1.38 -1.88 -3.86
CA GLY A 337 0.57 -0.80 -4.43
C GLY A 337 0.80 0.51 -3.68
N GLY A 338 2.02 1.05 -3.73
CA GLY A 338 2.44 2.10 -2.78
C GLY A 338 1.95 3.51 -3.12
N ARG A 339 1.43 3.73 -4.32
CA ARG A 339 0.82 5.02 -4.71
C ARG A 339 -0.59 5.22 -4.15
N ILE A 340 -1.22 4.19 -3.55
CA ILE A 340 -2.50 4.32 -2.83
C ILE A 340 -2.34 5.36 -1.69
N ASP A 341 -1.31 5.19 -0.87
CA ASP A 341 -0.94 6.07 0.24
C ASP A 341 -0.72 7.53 -0.21
N HIS A 342 0.11 7.72 -1.24
CA HIS A 342 0.39 9.06 -1.77
C HIS A 342 -0.88 9.78 -2.24
N ALA A 343 -1.78 9.08 -2.93
CA ALA A 343 -3.04 9.67 -3.37
C ALA A 343 -3.92 10.08 -2.17
N HIS A 344 -3.96 9.26 -1.12
CA HIS A 344 -4.68 9.62 0.12
C HIS A 344 -4.04 10.82 0.85
N HIS A 345 -2.71 10.91 0.91
CA HIS A 345 -2.02 12.08 1.47
C HIS A 345 -2.36 13.38 0.74
N GLU A 346 -2.62 13.31 -0.57
CA GLU A 346 -3.07 14.46 -1.37
C GLU A 346 -4.59 14.65 -1.36
N SER A 347 -5.34 13.82 -0.63
CA SER A 347 -6.81 13.78 -0.62
C SER A 347 -7.43 13.53 -2.00
N LEU A 348 -6.70 12.84 -2.89
CA LEU A 348 -7.12 12.52 -4.26
C LEU A 348 -7.76 11.13 -4.32
N ALA A 349 -8.98 11.01 -3.77
CA ALA A 349 -9.69 9.73 -3.66
C ALA A 349 -9.76 8.95 -4.98
N HIS A 350 -10.08 9.61 -6.10
CA HIS A 350 -10.15 8.95 -7.42
C HIS A 350 -8.85 8.21 -7.77
N LEU A 351 -7.69 8.82 -7.52
CA LEU A 351 -6.40 8.19 -7.79
C LEU A 351 -6.12 7.05 -6.80
N ALA A 352 -6.48 7.21 -5.51
CA ALA A 352 -6.30 6.15 -4.53
C ALA A 352 -7.15 4.91 -4.84
N LEU A 353 -8.39 5.11 -5.31
CA LEU A 353 -9.27 4.01 -5.69
C LEU A 353 -8.80 3.33 -6.99
N ASP A 354 -8.35 4.10 -7.99
CA ASP A 354 -7.78 3.54 -9.23
C ASP A 354 -6.52 2.71 -8.95
N GLU A 355 -5.60 3.20 -8.11
CA GLU A 355 -4.42 2.44 -7.66
C GLU A 355 -4.82 1.15 -6.93
N THR A 356 -5.87 1.19 -6.10
CA THR A 356 -6.37 0.02 -5.38
C THR A 356 -6.99 -1.01 -6.34
N VAL A 357 -7.67 -0.56 -7.40
CA VAL A 357 -8.22 -1.44 -8.44
C VAL A 357 -7.10 -2.09 -9.25
N GLU A 358 -6.07 -1.34 -9.63
CA GLU A 358 -4.89 -1.89 -10.31
C GLU A 358 -4.14 -2.91 -9.42
N TYR A 359 -3.98 -2.60 -8.13
CA TYR A 359 -3.45 -3.53 -7.13
C TYR A 359 -4.28 -4.83 -7.04
N SER A 360 -5.61 -4.74 -7.05
CA SER A 360 -6.50 -5.91 -7.08
C SER A 360 -6.31 -6.76 -8.34
N LYS A 361 -6.05 -6.15 -9.51
CA LYS A 361 -5.72 -6.89 -10.74
C LYS A 361 -4.37 -7.58 -10.65
N ALA A 362 -3.36 -6.94 -10.06
CA ALA A 362 -2.06 -7.57 -9.83
C ALA A 362 -2.16 -8.82 -8.92
N VAL A 363 -3.00 -8.77 -7.88
CA VAL A 363 -3.31 -9.96 -7.05
C VAL A 363 -3.99 -11.06 -7.88
N LYS A 364 -4.97 -10.69 -8.72
CA LYS A 364 -5.63 -11.65 -9.63
C LYS A 364 -4.63 -12.32 -10.56
N LYS A 365 -3.72 -11.54 -11.14
CA LYS A 365 -2.67 -12.02 -12.04
C LYS A 365 -1.76 -13.01 -11.32
N ALA A 366 -1.28 -12.69 -10.12
CA ALA A 366 -0.46 -13.63 -9.34
C ALA A 366 -1.18 -14.94 -9.07
N ARG A 367 -2.47 -14.90 -8.68
CA ARG A 367 -3.28 -16.12 -8.51
C ARG A 367 -3.43 -16.93 -9.79
N SER A 368 -3.53 -16.28 -10.95
CA SER A 368 -3.63 -16.99 -12.23
C SER A 368 -2.32 -17.67 -12.66
N LEU A 369 -1.19 -17.23 -12.11
CA LEU A 369 0.15 -17.72 -12.45
C LEU A 369 0.72 -18.70 -11.43
N THR A 370 0.00 -18.98 -10.34
CA THR A 370 0.49 -19.79 -9.21
C THR A 370 -0.55 -20.82 -8.78
N SER A 371 -0.10 -21.85 -8.06
CA SER A 371 -0.98 -22.89 -7.52
C SER A 371 -1.24 -22.64 -6.03
N GLU A 372 -2.50 -22.69 -5.61
CA GLU A 372 -2.86 -22.62 -4.19
C GLU A 372 -2.35 -23.83 -3.39
N GLU A 373 -1.91 -24.91 -4.06
CA GLU A 373 -1.33 -26.10 -3.41
C GLU A 373 0.06 -25.84 -2.83
N ASP A 374 0.86 -24.97 -3.45
CA ASP A 374 2.26 -24.73 -3.11
C ASP A 374 2.64 -23.24 -2.95
N THR A 375 1.70 -22.32 -3.15
CA THR A 375 1.96 -20.88 -3.08
C THR A 375 1.08 -20.21 -2.03
N LEU A 376 1.72 -19.54 -1.06
CA LEU A 376 1.04 -18.69 -0.09
C LEU A 376 1.02 -17.25 -0.61
N ILE A 377 -0.19 -16.72 -0.86
CA ILE A 377 -0.39 -15.29 -1.16
C ILE A 377 -1.04 -14.62 0.06
N VAL A 378 -0.41 -13.57 0.57
CA VAL A 378 -0.93 -12.74 1.65
C VAL A 378 -1.17 -11.33 1.13
N VAL A 379 -2.33 -10.76 1.45
CA VAL A 379 -2.68 -9.37 1.14
C VAL A 379 -2.90 -8.64 2.45
N SER A 380 -2.24 -7.49 2.61
CA SER A 380 -2.44 -6.62 3.77
C SER A 380 -2.28 -5.15 3.37
N ALA A 381 -2.47 -4.27 4.35
CA ALA A 381 -1.97 -2.90 4.34
C ALA A 381 -0.94 -2.75 5.47
N ASP A 382 -0.09 -1.75 5.36
CA ASP A 382 0.87 -1.39 6.39
C ASP A 382 0.22 -0.48 7.46
N HIS A 383 -0.63 0.45 7.03
CA HIS A 383 -1.50 1.28 7.87
C HIS A 383 -2.78 1.74 7.13
N ALA A 384 -3.59 2.56 7.80
CA ALA A 384 -4.81 3.15 7.26
C ALA A 384 -4.59 4.63 6.89
N HIS A 385 -5.62 5.24 6.30
CA HIS A 385 -5.75 6.68 6.07
C HIS A 385 -7.04 7.22 6.70
N THR A 386 -7.15 8.54 6.80
CA THR A 386 -8.34 9.21 7.36
C THR A 386 -9.49 9.37 6.36
N MET A 387 -9.51 8.57 5.30
CA MET A 387 -10.61 8.56 4.34
C MET A 387 -11.85 7.95 5.00
N THR A 388 -12.99 8.58 4.83
CA THR A 388 -14.28 8.09 5.30
C THR A 388 -15.27 8.02 4.14
N VAL A 389 -16.23 7.10 4.25
CA VAL A 389 -17.39 7.01 3.36
C VAL A 389 -18.61 7.47 4.17
N ALA A 390 -19.08 8.68 3.89
CA ALA A 390 -20.21 9.33 4.52
C ALA A 390 -21.55 8.83 3.96
N GLY A 391 -22.58 8.87 4.80
CA GLY A 391 -23.94 8.43 4.48
C GLY A 391 -24.91 9.59 4.31
N TYR A 392 -25.99 9.43 3.53
CA TYR A 392 -26.57 8.15 3.08
C TYR A 392 -26.84 8.09 1.56
N PRO A 393 -25.81 7.93 0.70
CA PRO A 393 -26.03 7.86 -0.74
C PRO A 393 -26.86 6.64 -1.13
N SER A 394 -27.64 6.77 -2.20
CA SER A 394 -28.40 5.67 -2.78
C SER A 394 -27.48 4.59 -3.36
N ARG A 395 -27.98 3.35 -3.43
CA ARG A 395 -27.26 2.25 -4.08
C ARG A 395 -27.02 2.57 -5.56
N GLY A 396 -25.81 2.37 -6.05
CA GLY A 396 -25.39 2.71 -7.40
C GLY A 396 -25.02 4.18 -7.61
N ASN A 397 -25.10 5.02 -6.57
CA ASN A 397 -24.62 6.39 -6.65
C ASN A 397 -23.09 6.41 -6.84
N ASP A 398 -22.59 7.34 -7.64
CA ASP A 398 -21.15 7.49 -7.87
C ASP A 398 -20.41 7.62 -6.52
N ILE A 399 -19.51 6.68 -6.25
CA ILE A 399 -18.76 6.65 -4.99
C ILE A 399 -17.86 7.89 -4.82
N LEU A 400 -17.45 8.52 -5.92
CA LEU A 400 -16.71 9.78 -5.95
C LEU A 400 -17.63 11.01 -5.96
N GLY A 401 -18.95 10.80 -6.07
CA GLY A 401 -19.96 11.83 -6.17
C GLY A 401 -20.42 12.42 -4.84
N VAL A 402 -21.45 13.26 -4.92
CA VAL A 402 -22.17 13.81 -3.77
C VAL A 402 -23.23 12.84 -3.27
N VAL A 403 -23.60 12.98 -2.00
CA VAL A 403 -24.76 12.28 -1.46
C VAL A 403 -26.02 12.84 -2.11
N ASP A 404 -26.80 11.98 -2.74
CA ASP A 404 -27.98 12.32 -3.53
C ASP A 404 -29.28 12.41 -2.70
N THR A 405 -29.27 11.83 -1.49
CA THR A 405 -30.43 11.76 -0.60
C THR A 405 -30.51 12.88 0.43
N ALA A 406 -29.43 13.64 0.62
CA ALA A 406 -29.32 14.61 1.70
C ALA A 406 -28.31 15.72 1.38
N ASN A 407 -28.55 16.89 1.98
CA ASN A 407 -27.58 17.97 2.08
C ASN A 407 -27.04 18.07 3.51
N GLY A 408 -25.93 18.79 3.66
CA GLY A 408 -25.39 19.17 4.97
C GLY A 408 -26.36 20.10 5.72
N MET A 409 -26.11 20.29 7.01
CA MET A 409 -26.90 21.21 7.86
C MET A 409 -26.85 22.67 7.37
N ASP A 410 -25.86 23.03 6.57
CA ASP A 410 -25.72 24.32 5.89
C ASP A 410 -26.49 24.42 4.56
N GLY A 411 -27.24 23.37 4.21
CA GLY A 411 -28.03 23.27 2.98
C GLY A 411 -27.21 22.95 1.74
N LYS A 412 -25.91 22.67 1.85
CA LYS A 412 -25.03 22.39 0.70
C LYS A 412 -24.86 20.88 0.46
N PRO A 413 -24.61 20.46 -0.79
CA PRO A 413 -24.21 19.08 -1.05
C PRO A 413 -22.87 18.77 -0.39
N TYR A 414 -22.68 17.52 0.00
CA TYR A 414 -21.40 16.99 0.50
C TYR A 414 -21.07 15.68 -0.21
N THR A 415 -19.79 15.38 -0.32
CA THR A 415 -19.28 14.19 -1.01
C THR A 415 -19.50 12.93 -0.18
N THR A 416 -19.73 11.80 -0.88
CA THR A 416 -19.74 10.47 -0.27
C THR A 416 -18.39 10.15 0.35
N ILE A 417 -17.28 10.47 -0.33
CA ILE A 417 -15.93 10.34 0.25
C ILE A 417 -15.49 11.66 0.87
N SER A 418 -14.93 11.61 2.07
CA SER A 418 -14.28 12.76 2.70
C SER A 418 -13.00 12.36 3.43
N TYR A 419 -12.18 13.34 3.78
CA TYR A 419 -10.98 13.14 4.60
C TYR A 419 -11.06 14.06 5.83
N ALA A 420 -10.68 13.53 7.00
CA ALA A 420 -10.62 14.35 8.21
C ALA A 420 -9.52 15.42 8.16
N ASN A 421 -8.43 15.17 7.42
CA ASN A 421 -7.32 16.08 7.20
C ASN A 421 -6.71 15.87 5.79
N GLY A 422 -5.79 16.74 5.38
CA GLY A 422 -5.08 16.63 4.10
C GLY A 422 -5.15 17.91 3.26
N LYS A 423 -4.53 17.88 2.08
CA LYS A 423 -4.35 19.06 1.20
C LYS A 423 -5.67 19.65 0.66
N ALA A 424 -6.78 18.92 0.74
CA ALA A 424 -8.10 19.43 0.37
C ALA A 424 -8.61 20.58 1.27
N GLN A 425 -8.01 20.80 2.46
CA GLN A 425 -8.23 22.02 3.24
C GLN A 425 -7.43 23.19 2.64
N GLY A 426 -7.93 23.81 1.57
CA GLY A 426 -7.28 25.04 1.09
C GLY A 426 -7.79 25.67 -0.19
N SER A 427 -8.48 24.95 -1.06
CA SER A 427 -9.08 25.53 -2.25
C SER A 427 -10.59 25.55 -2.10
N GLY A 428 -11.17 26.74 -1.85
CA GLY A 428 -12.56 26.96 -2.20
C GLY A 428 -12.73 26.58 -3.67
N LEU A 429 -13.29 25.39 -3.93
CA LEU A 429 -13.66 24.95 -5.25
C LEU A 429 -14.69 25.97 -5.76
N HIS A 430 -14.23 26.90 -6.59
CA HIS A 430 -15.11 27.60 -7.49
C HIS A 430 -15.75 26.51 -8.37
N LEU A 431 -17.04 26.30 -8.17
CA LEU A 431 -17.93 25.41 -8.94
C LEU A 431 -18.07 25.84 -10.42
N SER A 432 -17.04 26.41 -11.04
CA SER A 432 -17.10 26.94 -12.42
C SER A 432 -16.51 26.02 -13.49
N GLU A 433 -15.94 24.85 -13.15
CA GLU A 433 -15.38 23.93 -14.16
C GLU A 433 -16.18 22.64 -14.38
N LEU A 434 -17.38 22.53 -13.79
CA LEU A 434 -18.36 21.50 -14.13
C LEU A 434 -19.67 22.18 -14.53
N GLY A 435 -19.80 22.55 -15.82
CA GLY A 435 -21.07 23.02 -16.37
C GLY A 435 -20.97 23.98 -17.55
N ALA A 436 -20.63 23.47 -18.73
CA ALA A 436 -20.93 24.13 -19.99
C ALA A 436 -21.94 23.31 -20.80
N PHE A 437 -23.17 23.20 -20.28
CA PHE A 437 -24.36 22.99 -21.09
C PHE A 437 -25.38 24.05 -20.68
N GLY A 438 -25.64 24.98 -21.60
CA GLY A 438 -26.33 26.22 -21.31
C GLY A 438 -27.83 26.05 -21.04
N PHE A 439 -28.35 26.90 -20.17
CA PHE A 439 -29.65 27.54 -20.31
C PHE A 439 -29.58 28.95 -19.72
N GLY A 440 -30.27 29.88 -20.38
CA GLY A 440 -30.03 31.31 -20.29
C GLY A 440 -30.66 32.05 -19.09
N ASP A 441 -30.13 33.27 -18.95
CA ASP A 441 -30.75 34.52 -18.46
C ASP A 441 -31.50 34.50 -17.12
N SER A 442 -30.93 35.14 -16.10
CA SER A 442 -31.48 36.40 -15.56
C SER A 442 -30.70 36.97 -14.37
N ARG A 443 -30.71 38.30 -14.35
CA ARG A 443 -30.02 39.26 -13.47
C ARG A 443 -30.31 39.07 -11.98
N ARG A 444 -29.32 39.37 -11.12
CA ARG A 444 -29.32 40.49 -10.14
C ARG A 444 -28.09 40.40 -9.22
N GLY A 445 -27.41 41.52 -9.03
CA GLY A 445 -26.26 41.67 -8.15
C GLY A 445 -26.60 41.79 -6.68
N GLY A 446 -25.58 41.61 -5.85
CA GLY A 446 -25.59 41.90 -4.42
C GLY A 446 -24.20 41.71 -3.82
N CYS A 447 -23.54 42.82 -3.51
CA CYS A 447 -22.34 42.85 -2.66
C CYS A 447 -22.68 42.35 -1.25
N GLY A 448 -21.85 41.48 -0.68
CA GLY A 448 -21.94 41.04 0.71
C GLY A 448 -20.57 41.07 1.38
N CYS A 449 -20.40 41.99 2.34
CA CYS A 449 -19.19 42.18 3.12
C CYS A 449 -18.84 40.96 3.99
N VAL A 450 -17.55 40.66 4.05
CA VAL A 450 -16.92 39.71 4.97
C VAL A 450 -16.92 40.29 6.38
N CYS A 451 -17.49 39.55 7.34
CA CYS A 451 -17.29 39.79 8.78
C CYS A 451 -16.66 38.54 9.39
N ILE A 452 -15.34 38.61 9.62
CA ILE A 452 -14.60 37.68 10.45
C ILE A 452 -14.71 38.18 11.89
N ARG A 453 -15.27 37.38 12.80
CA ARG A 453 -15.08 37.53 14.25
C ARG A 453 -14.70 36.17 14.84
N THR A 454 -13.40 35.95 14.96
CA THR A 454 -12.78 35.00 15.87
C THR A 454 -12.61 35.68 17.22
N LEU A 455 -13.26 35.14 18.26
CA LEU A 455 -12.97 35.47 19.66
C LEU A 455 -13.02 34.15 20.44
N ALA A 456 -11.85 33.52 20.60
CA ALA A 456 -11.62 32.51 21.62
C ALA A 456 -10.58 33.09 22.58
N ALA A 457 -11.06 33.61 23.71
CA ALA A 457 -10.23 34.00 24.83
C ALA A 457 -9.95 32.75 25.68
N SER A 458 -8.69 32.28 25.67
CA SER A 458 -8.20 31.28 26.61
C SER A 458 -7.93 31.93 27.95
N LEU A 459 -8.75 31.62 28.95
CA LEU A 459 -8.48 31.94 30.34
C LEU A 459 -7.49 30.91 30.90
N HIS A 460 -6.25 31.34 31.12
CA HIS A 460 -5.22 30.61 31.86
C HIS A 460 -5.63 30.51 33.34
N CYS A 461 -5.74 29.29 33.88
CA CYS A 461 -5.75 29.06 35.32
C CYS A 461 -4.40 28.46 35.72
N GLN A 462 -3.50 29.31 36.21
CA GLN A 462 -2.28 28.90 36.90
C GLN A 462 -2.62 28.56 38.35
N LEU A 463 -2.40 27.32 38.76
CA LEU A 463 -2.21 26.99 40.17
C LEU A 463 -0.72 26.70 40.40
N ARG A 464 -0.06 27.63 41.08
CA ARG A 464 1.24 27.46 41.71
C ARG A 464 1.09 26.59 42.96
N ALA A 465 2.02 25.67 43.17
CA ALA A 465 2.37 25.17 44.49
C ALA A 465 3.90 25.14 44.61
N GLU A 466 4.42 25.89 45.57
CA GLU A 466 5.84 25.95 45.97
C GLU A 466 6.14 24.97 47.15
N PRO A 467 7.42 24.74 47.53
CA PRO A 467 7.90 23.40 47.95
C PRO A 467 8.33 23.20 49.43
N SER A 468 8.46 21.90 49.80
CA SER A 468 9.36 21.26 50.81
C SER A 468 9.01 21.36 52.32
N PRO A 469 9.54 20.50 53.25
CA PRO A 469 10.68 19.58 53.14
C PRO A 469 10.55 18.14 53.74
N THR A 470 11.61 17.37 53.47
CA THR A 470 12.09 16.03 53.87
C THR A 470 11.79 15.46 55.27
N PHE A 471 11.66 14.11 55.39
CA PHE A 471 12.46 13.27 56.31
C PHE A 471 12.40 11.75 55.96
N ASN A 472 13.44 11.03 56.43
CA ASN A 472 14.02 9.77 55.96
C ASN A 472 13.30 8.44 56.28
N GLY A 473 13.40 7.50 55.33
CA GLY A 473 14.14 6.22 55.49
C GLY A 473 13.46 5.01 56.17
N LEU A 474 13.37 3.88 55.43
CA LEU A 474 13.80 2.53 55.87
C LEU A 474 13.61 1.44 54.78
N ARG A 475 14.76 0.94 54.31
CA ARG A 475 15.20 -0.43 53.96
C ARG A 475 14.24 -1.58 53.55
N HIS A 476 14.72 -2.28 52.48
CA HIS A 476 14.62 -3.70 52.10
C HIS A 476 13.23 -4.21 51.66
N VAL A 477 13.05 -5.08 50.64
CA VAL A 477 13.66 -6.39 50.37
C VAL A 477 13.42 -6.78 48.88
N TYR A 478 14.44 -7.33 48.24
CA TYR A 478 14.39 -8.12 46.98
C TYR A 478 13.43 -9.30 47.11
N LEU A 479 12.67 -9.69 46.08
CA LEU A 479 12.43 -11.12 45.79
C LEU A 479 11.93 -11.37 44.36
N ARG A 480 12.35 -12.53 43.88
CA ARG A 480 12.38 -13.04 42.50
C ARG A 480 11.01 -13.49 41.98
N ARG A 481 10.88 -13.52 40.65
CA ARG A 481 9.92 -14.36 39.90
C ARG A 481 10.09 -15.86 40.26
N PRO A 482 9.08 -16.70 39.98
CA PRO A 482 9.22 -17.54 38.78
C PRO A 482 7.93 -17.77 37.99
N ALA A 483 8.16 -18.32 36.79
CA ALA A 483 7.25 -18.62 35.70
C ALA A 483 6.11 -19.60 36.02
N TRP A 484 5.03 -19.51 35.24
CA TRP A 484 4.09 -20.62 35.01
C TRP A 484 3.91 -20.87 33.51
N LYS A 485 4.12 -22.14 33.15
CA LYS A 485 3.96 -22.76 31.84
C LYS A 485 2.48 -23.08 31.56
N LEU A 486 2.16 -23.10 30.26
CA LEU A 486 1.23 -23.94 29.50
C LEU A 486 -0.01 -24.52 30.20
N TRP A 487 -1.19 -24.23 29.64
CA TRP A 487 -2.35 -25.11 29.68
C TRP A 487 -2.82 -25.43 28.26
N THR A 488 -2.80 -26.73 27.93
CA THR A 488 -3.43 -27.34 26.76
C THR A 488 -4.76 -27.99 27.15
N ARG A 489 -5.81 -27.64 26.41
CA ARG A 489 -7.04 -28.39 26.04
C ARG A 489 -7.57 -29.50 26.96
N ASN A 490 -8.83 -29.35 27.39
CA ASN A 490 -9.85 -30.41 27.31
C ASN A 490 -11.26 -29.79 27.18
N PRO A 491 -12.06 -30.12 26.14
CA PRO A 491 -13.37 -29.53 25.92
C PRO A 491 -14.49 -30.44 26.45
N GLN A 492 -15.10 -30.07 27.57
CA GLN A 492 -16.45 -30.45 27.98
C GLN A 492 -16.82 -29.61 29.19
N ILE A 493 -18.12 -29.29 29.32
CA ILE A 493 -18.76 -28.37 30.28
C ILE A 493 -18.90 -26.94 29.74
N HIS A 494 -20.01 -26.67 29.06
CA HIS A 494 -20.89 -25.52 29.35
C HIS A 494 -22.16 -25.65 28.48
N ARG A 495 -23.13 -26.40 29.01
CA ARG A 495 -24.55 -26.17 28.74
C ARG A 495 -25.13 -25.52 29.98
N GLN A 496 -26.13 -24.67 29.73
CA GLN A 496 -26.93 -23.91 30.68
C GLN A 496 -26.21 -22.67 31.23
N TRP A 497 -26.73 -21.49 30.90
CA TRP A 497 -27.45 -20.63 31.84
C TRP A 497 -28.05 -19.47 31.02
N CYS A 498 -29.33 -19.60 30.66
CA CYS A 498 -30.22 -18.49 30.33
C CYS A 498 -31.28 -18.46 31.43
N HIS A 499 -31.32 -17.42 32.26
CA HIS A 499 -32.53 -16.68 32.63
C HIS A 499 -32.30 -15.70 33.80
N HIS A 500 -32.95 -14.54 33.64
CA HIS A 500 -33.29 -13.47 34.60
C HIS A 500 -32.24 -12.39 34.88
N LEU A 501 -32.50 -11.18 34.35
CA LEU A 501 -33.25 -10.07 34.95
C LEU A 501 -33.58 -9.09 33.79
N SER A 502 -34.85 -8.88 33.45
CA SER A 502 -35.74 -7.79 33.90
C SER A 502 -35.22 -6.40 33.56
#